data_AF-A0AAU5YFW5-F1
#
_entry.id   AF-A0AAU5YFW5-F1
#
_cell.length_a   1.000
_cell.length_b   1.000
_cell.length_c   1.000
_cell.angle_alpha   90.00
_cell.angle_beta   90.00
_cell.angle_gamma   90.00
#
_symmetry.space_group_name_H-M   'P 1'
#
loop_
_entity.id
_entity.type
_entity.pdbx_description
1 polymer ?
#
loop_
_entity_poly.entity_id
_entity_poly.type
_entity_poly.pdbx_seq_one_letter_code
_entity_poly.pdbx_strand_id
1 'polypeptide(L)'
;MSETPVKQNTAAFYGQAVASFAVAMAATAIGIFKLHADAWVRSFLAIAVLYLVTSAFTLAKVIRDKQDAAGRAYGPGPFEKL
;
A
#
# COMPACT_ATOMS: atom_id res chain seq x y z
N MET A 1 -27.99 -4.70 10.75
CA MET A 1 -26.96 -4.34 9.76
C MET A 1 -26.19 -5.61 9.47
N SER A 2 -26.27 -6.17 8.26
CA SER A 2 -25.57 -7.40 7.93
C SER A 2 -24.07 -7.14 8.00
N GLU A 3 -23.41 -7.73 8.99
CA GLU A 3 -21.95 -7.77 9.07
C GLU A 3 -21.47 -8.42 7.78
N THR A 4 -20.84 -7.62 6.91
CA THR A 4 -20.19 -8.17 5.72
C THR A 4 -18.97 -8.91 6.24
N PRO A 5 -18.87 -10.24 6.06
CA PRO A 5 -17.70 -10.98 6.53
C PRO A 5 -16.47 -10.36 5.86
N VAL A 6 -15.53 -9.86 6.64
CA VAL A 6 -14.25 -9.37 6.12
C VAL A 6 -13.53 -10.58 5.54
N LYS A 7 -13.67 -10.78 4.22
CA LYS A 7 -13.03 -11.87 3.49
C LYS A 7 -11.53 -11.65 3.53
N GLN A 8 -10.83 -12.41 4.38
CA GLN A 8 -9.37 -12.39 4.39
C GLN A 8 -8.84 -12.90 3.05
N ASN A 9 -7.97 -12.11 2.41
CA ASN A 9 -7.27 -12.56 1.23
C ASN A 9 -6.34 -13.74 1.60
N THR A 10 -6.41 -14.82 0.83
CA THR A 10 -5.52 -15.98 1.00
C THR A 10 -4.06 -15.56 0.80
N ALA A 11 -3.12 -16.22 1.52
CA ALA A 11 -1.68 -15.95 1.43
C ALA A 11 -1.14 -15.93 -0.02
N ALA A 12 -1.73 -16.72 -0.92
CA ALA A 12 -1.41 -16.73 -2.35
C ALA A 12 -1.68 -15.39 -3.05
N PHE A 13 -2.82 -14.73 -2.77
CA PHE A 13 -3.14 -13.43 -3.36
C PHE A 13 -2.22 -12.32 -2.86
N TYR A 14 -1.81 -12.38 -1.59
CA TYR A 14 -0.80 -11.47 -1.04
C TYR A 14 0.55 -11.66 -1.74
N GLY A 15 1.01 -12.90 -1.89
CA GLY A 15 2.25 -13.22 -2.60
C GLY A 15 2.24 -12.72 -4.05
N GLN A 16 1.13 -12.91 -4.76
CA GLN A 16 0.95 -12.40 -6.13
C GLN A 16 1.02 -10.87 -6.17
N ALA A 17 0.38 -10.17 -5.24
CA ALA A 17 0.43 -8.70 -5.20
C ALA A 17 1.86 -8.17 -5.00
N VAL A 18 2.62 -8.79 -4.09
CA VAL A 18 4.02 -8.44 -3.85
C VAL A 18 4.88 -8.73 -5.08
N ALA A 19 4.68 -9.89 -5.73
CA ALA A 19 5.40 -10.26 -6.94
C ALA A 19 5.10 -9.29 -8.10
N SER A 20 3.83 -8.97 -8.36
CA SER A 20 3.43 -8.01 -9.39
C SER A 20 4.01 -6.62 -9.14
N PHE A 21 4.03 -6.17 -7.88
CA PHE A 21 4.63 -4.91 -7.50
C PHE A 21 6.15 -4.91 -7.75
N ALA A 22 6.86 -5.99 -7.41
CA ALA A 22 8.29 -6.12 -7.66
C ALA A 22 8.62 -6.10 -9.17
N VAL A 23 7.83 -6.80 -9.99
CA VAL A 23 7.97 -6.79 -11.45
C VAL A 23 7.73 -5.39 -12.02
N ALA A 24 6.68 -4.70 -11.56
CA ALA A 24 6.40 -3.33 -11.98
C ALA A 24 7.54 -2.37 -11.61
N MET A 25 8.04 -2.44 -10.38
CA MET A 25 9.19 -1.66 -9.92
C MET A 25 10.45 -1.90 -10.77
N ALA A 26 10.75 -3.16 -11.07
CA ALA A 26 11.89 -3.51 -11.92
C ALA A 26 11.71 -2.98 -13.35
N ALA A 27 10.53 -3.13 -13.93
CA ALA A 27 10.21 -2.61 -15.26
C ALA A 27 10.35 -1.08 -15.32
N THR A 28 9.87 -0.35 -14.31
CA THR A 28 10.06 1.10 -14.20
C THR A 28 11.53 1.48 -14.09
N ALA A 29 12.31 0.79 -13.25
CA ALA A 29 13.74 1.06 -13.09
C ALA A 29 14.52 0.82 -14.40
N ILE A 30 14.22 -0.28 -15.11
CA ILE A 30 14.80 -0.57 -16.44
C ILE A 30 14.40 0.51 -17.44
N GLY A 31 13.15 0.96 -17.43
CA GLY A 31 12.66 2.05 -18.27
C GLY A 31 13.42 3.36 -18.04
N ILE A 32 13.64 3.74 -16.78
CA ILE A 32 14.43 4.93 -16.42
C ILE A 32 15.89 4.76 -16.89
N PHE A 33 16.47 3.57 -16.74
CA PHE A 33 17.84 3.30 -17.18
C PHE A 33 17.99 3.36 -18.72
N LYS A 34 17.00 2.86 -19.46
CA LYS A 34 16.99 2.85 -20.93
C LYS A 34 16.51 4.16 -21.55
N LEU A 35 15.89 5.05 -20.78
CA LEU A 35 15.42 6.34 -21.24
C LEU A 35 16.58 7.17 -21.80
N HIS A 36 16.49 7.65 -23.03
CA HIS A 36 17.50 8.53 -23.62
C HIS A 36 17.33 9.96 -23.04
N ALA A 37 17.92 10.18 -21.87
CA ALA A 37 17.87 11.45 -21.14
C ALA A 37 19.17 11.63 -20.36
N ASP A 38 19.44 12.87 -19.94
CA ASP A 38 20.60 13.18 -19.10
C ASP A 38 20.56 12.43 -17.77
N ALA A 39 21.75 12.12 -17.25
CA ALA A 39 21.92 11.41 -15.98
C ALA A 39 21.19 12.11 -14.81
N TRP A 40 21.12 13.44 -14.86
CA TRP A 40 20.37 14.25 -13.90
C TRP A 40 18.87 13.93 -13.92
N VAL A 41 18.26 13.94 -15.11
CA VAL A 41 16.82 13.67 -15.27
C VAL A 41 16.48 12.25 -14.85
N ARG A 42 17.33 11.27 -15.21
CA ARG A 42 17.18 9.88 -14.78
C ARG A 42 17.23 9.75 -13.25
N SER A 43 18.17 10.42 -12.60
CA SER A 43 18.30 10.42 -11.14
C SER A 43 17.10 11.06 -10.46
N PHE A 44 16.61 12.18 -10.98
CA PHE A 44 15.39 12.84 -10.50
C PHE A 44 14.18 11.90 -10.57
N LEU A 45 13.97 11.25 -11.72
CA LEU A 45 12.88 10.28 -11.89
C LEU A 45 13.00 9.10 -10.93
N ALA A 46 14.21 8.56 -10.73
CA ALA A 46 14.45 7.47 -9.81
C ALA A 46 14.04 7.84 -8.36
N ILE A 47 14.47 9.01 -7.88
CA ILE A 47 14.12 9.51 -6.54
C ILE A 47 12.63 9.79 -6.44
N ALA A 48 12.03 10.42 -7.47
CA ALA A 48 10.60 10.71 -7.50
C ALA A 48 9.75 9.43 -7.38
N VAL A 49 10.11 8.36 -8.11
CA VAL A 49 9.42 7.07 -8.04
C VAL A 49 9.56 6.44 -6.64
N LEU A 50 10.77 6.43 -6.06
CA LEU A 50 10.99 5.88 -4.72
C LEU A 50 10.19 6.63 -3.65
N TYR A 51 10.17 7.97 -3.71
CA TYR A 51 9.41 8.78 -2.77
C TYR A 51 7.90 8.61 -2.94
N LEU A 52 7.42 8.55 -4.19
CA LEU A 52 6.01 8.32 -4.51
C LEU A 52 5.52 6.98 -3.95
N VAL A 53 6.27 5.90 -4.19
CA VAL A 53 5.97 4.55 -3.67
C VAL A 53 5.93 4.55 -2.14
N THR A 54 6.93 5.15 -1.50
CA THR A 54 6.99 5.24 -0.03
C THR A 54 5.78 5.99 0.52
N SER A 55 5.43 7.13 -0.09
CA SER A 55 4.28 7.95 0.30
C SER A 55 2.95 7.21 0.10
N ALA A 56 2.81 6.44 -0.99
CA ALA A 56 1.62 5.64 -1.25
C ALA A 56 1.41 4.55 -0.18
N PHE A 57 2.48 3.86 0.23
CA PHE A 57 2.39 2.87 1.31
C PHE A 57 2.07 3.49 2.67
N THR A 58 2.62 4.67 2.97
CA THR A 58 2.29 5.42 4.19
C THR A 58 0.83 5.83 4.18
N LEU A 59 0.34 6.39 3.07
CA LEU A 59 -1.06 6.76 2.91
C LEU A 59 -1.99 5.55 3.07
N ALA A 60 -1.65 4.41 2.47
CA ALA A 60 -2.41 3.17 2.61
C ALA A 60 -2.49 2.70 4.07
N LYS A 61 -1.38 2.82 4.83
CA LYS A 61 -1.39 2.54 6.27
C LYS A 61 -2.31 3.50 7.02
N VAL A 62 -2.18 4.81 6.80
CA VAL A 62 -3.03 5.83 7.45
C VAL A 62 -4.52 5.56 7.19
N ILE A 63 -4.90 5.19 5.96
CA ILE A 63 -6.29 4.85 5.63
C ILE A 63 -6.74 3.60 6.39
N ARG A 64 -5.93 2.53 6.41
CA ARG A 64 -6.23 1.30 7.16
C ARG A 64 -6.35 1.57 8.66
N ASP A 65 -5.42 2.31 9.23
CA ASP A 65 -5.40 2.65 10.66
C ASP A 65 -6.66 3.43 11.06
N LYS A 66 -7.14 4.32 10.19
CA LYS A 66 -8.42 5.03 10.39
C LYS A 66 -9.64 4.10 10.35
N GLN A 67 -9.67 3.11 9.46
CA GLN A 67 -10.76 2.13 9.40
C GLN A 67 -10.79 1.25 10.66
N ASP A 68 -9.62 0.79 11.10
CA ASP A 68 -9.44 -0.02 12.31
C ASP A 68 -9.80 0.74 13.60
N ALA A 69 -9.56 2.06 13.64
CA ALA A 69 -9.96 2.93 14.75
C ALA A 69 -11.49 3.14 14.79
N ALA A 70 -12.13 3.35 13.62
CA ALA A 70 -13.57 3.51 13.54
C ALA A 70 -14.34 2.25 13.99
N GLY A 71 -13.85 1.06 13.63
CA GLY A 71 -14.43 -0.21 14.10
C GLY A 71 -14.32 -0.42 15.61
N ARG A 72 -13.24 0.06 16.25
CA ARG A 72 -13.05 -0.03 17.71
C ARG A 72 -13.89 0.99 18.50
N ALA A 73 -14.19 2.14 17.92
CA ALA A 73 -15.00 3.17 18.57
C ALA A 73 -16.46 2.72 18.83
N TYR A 74 -16.92 1.65 18.17
CA TYR A 74 -18.23 1.03 18.38
C TYR A 74 -18.17 -0.24 19.26
N GLY A 75 -17.05 -0.53 19.93
CA GLY A 75 -16.95 -1.67 20.86
C GLY A 75 -17.88 -1.51 22.08
N PRO A 76 -18.45 -2.60 22.64
CA PRO A 76 -19.48 -2.53 23.67
C PRO A 76 -18.99 -1.71 24.87
N GLY A 77 -19.84 -0.76 25.29
CA GLY A 77 -19.53 0.15 26.38
C GLY A 77 -19.26 -0.60 27.69
N PRO A 78 -18.61 0.06 28.67
CA PRO A 78 -18.24 -0.54 29.96
C PRO A 78 -19.41 -1.23 30.69
N PHE A 79 -20.64 -0.84 30.37
CA PHE A 79 -21.87 -1.28 31.03
C PHE A 79 -22.46 -2.57 30.45
N GLU A 80 -21.92 -3.12 29.36
CA GLU A 80 -22.41 -4.39 28.80
C GLU A 80 -21.77 -5.62 29.48
N LYS A 81 -20.81 -5.41 30.38
CA LYS A 81 -20.11 -6.46 31.14
C LYS A 81 -20.52 -6.54 32.62
N LEU A 82 -21.62 -5.90 33.00
CA LEU A 82 -22.21 -5.92 34.35
C LEU A 82 -23.56 -6.64 34.31
#